data_AF-C1F491-F1
#
_entry.id   AF-C1F491-F1
#
_cell.length_a   1.000
_cell.length_b   1.000
_cell.length_c   1.000
_cell.angle_alpha   90.00
_cell.angle_beta   90.00
_cell.angle_gamma   90.00
#
_symmetry.space_group_name_H-M   'P 1'
#
loop_
_entity.id
_entity.type
_entity.pdbx_description
1 polymer ?
#
loop_
_entity_poly.entity_id
_entity_poly.type
_entity_poly.pdbx_seq_one_letter_code
_entity_poly.pdbx_strand_id
1 'polypeptide(L)' 'MDPTGGSRQSYVEDCQVCCKPNVLDVRWDGEAYTIRAELES' A
#
# COMPACT_ATOMS: atom_id res chain seq x y z
N MET A 1 3.53 -15.86 2.27
CA MET A 1 3.27 -14.51 1.75
C MET A 1 3.22 -14.66 0.25
N ASP A 2 2.01 -14.75 -0.27
CA ASP A 2 1.73 -15.17 -1.63
C ASP A 2 2.02 -14.00 -2.58
N PRO A 3 2.98 -14.12 -3.51
CA PRO A 3 3.25 -13.06 -4.50
C PRO A 3 2.12 -12.94 -5.54
N THR A 4 1.06 -13.75 -5.42
CA THR A 4 -0.14 -13.74 -6.26
C THR A 4 -1.25 -12.81 -5.73
N GLY A 5 -0.99 -11.98 -4.73
CA GLY A 5 -1.88 -10.85 -4.41
C GLY A 5 -2.07 -10.03 -5.68
N GLY A 6 -3.29 -10.03 -6.22
CA GLY A 6 -3.59 -9.57 -7.58
C GLY A 6 -3.12 -8.15 -7.88
N SER A 7 -3.41 -7.67 -9.09
CA SER A 7 -2.97 -6.35 -9.63
C SER A 7 -3.23 -5.13 -8.73
N ARG A 8 -3.96 -5.29 -7.63
CA ARG A 8 -4.11 -4.31 -6.55
C ARG A 8 -3.97 -4.97 -5.17
N GLN A 9 -3.15 -4.39 -4.32
CA GLN A 9 -2.98 -4.75 -2.92
C GLN A 9 -3.02 -3.47 -2.07
N SER A 10 -3.60 -3.56 -0.86
CA SER A 10 -3.61 -2.44 0.08
C SER A 10 -2.99 -2.88 1.40
N TYR A 11 -2.01 -2.11 1.89
CA TYR A 11 -1.32 -2.36 3.15
C TYR A 11 -1.55 -1.19 4.10
N VAL A 12 -1.67 -1.48 5.39
CA VAL A 12 -1.76 -0.46 6.43
C VAL A 12 -0.48 -0.51 7.24
N GLU A 13 0.25 0.60 7.29
CA GLU A 13 1.54 0.75 7.96
C GLU A 13 1.40 1.76 9.10
N ASP A 14 1.94 1.43 10.27
CA ASP A 14 1.83 2.29 11.44
C ASP A 14 2.83 3.44 11.31
N CYS A 15 2.33 4.68 11.20
CA CYS A 15 3.18 5.86 11.06
C CYS A 15 4.02 6.05 12.33
N GLN A 16 5.33 5.80 12.24
CA GLN A 16 6.24 5.92 13.39
C GLN A 16 6.39 7.36 13.94
N VAL A 17 5.84 8.35 13.23
CA VAL A 17 5.94 9.78 13.56
C VAL A 17 4.59 10.36 14.02
N CYS A 18 3.49 9.75 13.63
CA CYS A 18 2.14 10.30 13.77
C CYS A 18 1.17 9.20 14.21
N CYS A 19 0.24 9.49 15.12
CA CYS A 19 -0.70 8.48 15.64
C CYS A 19 -1.79 8.05 14.65
N LYS A 20 -1.55 8.19 13.34
CA LYS A 20 -2.48 7.82 12.27
C LYS A 20 -1.78 6.86 11.32
N PRO A 21 -2.33 5.66 11.09
CA PRO A 21 -1.74 4.72 10.16
C PRO A 21 -1.75 5.29 8.73
N ASN A 22 -0.78 4.87 7.93
CA ASN A 22 -0.74 5.15 6.49
C ASN A 22 -1.33 3.96 5.74
N VAL A 23 -2.15 4.25 4.75
CA VAL A 23 -2.67 3.26 3.80
C VAL A 23 -1.84 3.33 2.52
N LEU A 24 -1.25 2.20 2.15
CA LEU A 24 -0.44 2.03 0.95
C LEU A 24 -1.27 1.25 -0.09
N ASP A 25 -1.67 1.90 -1.19
CA ASP A 25 -2.27 1.23 -2.36
C ASP A 25 -1.16 0.88 -3.35
N VAL A 26 -0.93 -0.42 -3.54
CA VAL A 26 0.05 -0.97 -4.47
C VAL A 26 -0.68 -1.55 -5.66
N ARG A 27 -0.35 -1.08 -6.86
CA ARG A 27 -0.89 -1.58 -8.12
C ARG A 27 0.19 -2.11 -9.02
N TRP A 28 -0.10 -3.21 -9.69
CA TRP A 28 0.74 -3.82 -10.71
C TRP A 28 0.01 -3.81 -12.04
N ASP A 29 0.57 -3.13 -13.03
CA ASP A 29 -0.01 -3.03 -14.38
C ASP A 29 0.58 -4.05 -15.37
N GLY A 30 1.51 -4.91 -14.93
CA GLY A 30 2.22 -5.85 -15.81
C GLY A 30 3.61 -5.37 -16.24
N GLU A 31 3.88 -4.07 -16.15
CA GLU A 31 5.18 -3.45 -16.47
C GLU A 31 5.87 -2.86 -15.23
N ALA A 32 5.11 -2.15 -14.39
CA ALA A 32 5.65 -1.47 -13.22
C ALA A 32 4.69 -1.52 -12.02
N TYR A 33 5.28 -1.41 -10.82
CA TYR A 33 4.53 -1.21 -9.58
C TYR A 33 4.30 0.30 -9.36
N THR A 34 3.05 0.68 -9.13
CA THR A 34 2.69 2.02 -8.67
C THR A 34 2.28 1.92 -7.20
N ILE A 35 2.88 2.74 -6.35
CA ILE A 35 2.60 2.76 -4.90
C ILE A 35 2.09 4.15 -4.54
N ARG A 36 0.94 4.23 -3.89
CA ARG A 36 0.38 5.47 -3.33
C ARG A 36 0.28 5.35 -1.82
N ALA A 37 0.71 6.39 -1.11
CA ALA A 37 0.62 6.47 0.34
C ALA A 37 -0.34 7.59 0.73
N GLU A 38 -1.36 7.28 1.51
CA GLU A 38 -2.37 8.21 2.00
C GLU A 38 -2.50 8.05 3.52
N LEU A 39 -2.63 9.15 4.27
CA LEU A 39 -2.88 9.10 5.71
C LEU A 39 -4.32 8.63 5.95
N GLU A 40 -4.51 7.65 6.84
CA GLU A 40 -5.86 7.28 7.27
C GLU A 40 -6.47 8.45 8.06
N SER A 41 -7.72 8.82 7.73
CA SER A 41 -8.37 10.03 8.25
C SER A 41 -8.88 9.90 9.68
#